data_AF-A0A7S2CH86-F1
#
_entry.id   AF-A0A7S2CH86-F1
#
_cell.length_a   1.000
_cell.length_b   1.000
_cell.length_c   1.000
_cell.angle_alpha   90.00
_cell.angle_beta   90.00
_cell.angle_gamma   90.00
#
_symmetry.space_group_name_H-M   'P 1'
#
loop_
_entity.id
_entity.type
_entity.pdbx_description
1 polymer ?
#
loop_
_entity_poly.entity_id
_entity_poly.type
_entity_poly.pdbx_seq_one_letter_code
_entity_poly.pdbx_strand_id
1 'polypeptide(L)'
;STTAVFQSIYQFLDENWDRVSPNIKAALREEPCVPIGMSLVKASRLYFRMSQPLAPFMFEVPRAFGSQDRLLKALGAKQTPTIQDYSELLTDLHDECGPEP
;
A
#
# COMPACT_ATOMS: atom_id res chain seq x y z
N SER A 1 -4.51 12.26 16.31
CA SER A 1 -3.20 11.79 15.80
C SER A 1 -3.30 11.61 14.29
N THR A 2 -2.17 11.64 13.56
CA THR A 2 -2.15 11.39 12.11
C THR A 2 -2.83 10.06 11.76
N THR A 3 -2.64 9.02 12.58
CA THR A 3 -3.32 7.73 12.45
C THR A 3 -4.85 7.85 12.41
N ALA A 4 -5.45 8.62 13.33
CA ALA A 4 -6.89 8.80 13.38
C ALA A 4 -7.44 9.51 12.12
N VAL A 5 -6.67 10.44 11.56
CA VAL A 5 -7.04 11.12 10.31
C VAL A 5 -7.06 10.12 9.14
N PHE A 6 -6.02 9.30 9.01
CA PHE A 6 -5.99 8.26 7.97
C PHE A 6 -7.07 7.20 8.14
N GLN A 7 -7.36 6.79 9.38
CA GLN A 7 -8.48 5.89 9.66
C GLN A 7 -9.82 6.47 9.17
N SER A 8 -10.08 7.76 9.42
CA SER A 8 -11.30 8.43 8.92
C SER A 8 -11.33 8.53 7.39
N ILE A 9 -10.20 8.84 6.75
CA ILE A 9 -10.09 8.88 5.29
C ILE A 9 -10.38 7.50 4.69
N TYR A 10 -9.78 6.45 5.23
CA TYR A 10 -10.01 5.09 4.75
C TYR A 10 -11.42 4.61 5.01
N GLN A 11 -12.02 4.96 6.16
CA GLN A 11 -13.41 4.65 6.43
C GLN A 11 -14.33 5.26 5.36
N PHE A 12 -14.16 6.56 5.08
CA PHE A 12 -14.91 7.24 4.04
C PHE A 12 -14.71 6.60 2.65
N LEU A 13 -13.47 6.26 2.30
CA LEU A 13 -13.15 5.63 1.03
C LEU A 13 -13.75 4.23 0.91
N ASP A 14 -13.71 3.41 1.97
CA ASP A 14 -14.28 2.06 1.95
C ASP A 14 -15.80 2.09 1.79
N GLU A 15 -16.49 2.98 2.51
CA GLU A 15 -17.94 3.18 2.41
C GLU A 15 -18.40 3.63 1.01
N ASN A 16 -17.54 4.37 0.31
CA ASN A 16 -17.84 4.92 -1.00
C ASN A 16 -17.10 4.21 -2.14
N TRP A 17 -16.35 3.13 -1.85
CA TRP A 17 -15.41 2.55 -2.81
C TRP A 17 -16.10 2.14 -4.12
N ASP A 18 -17.29 1.56 -4.04
CA ASP A 18 -18.04 1.10 -5.21
C ASP A 18 -18.51 2.26 -6.11
N ARG A 19 -18.59 3.48 -5.59
CA ARG A 19 -18.93 4.71 -6.33
C ARG A 19 -17.71 5.41 -6.94
N VAL A 20 -16.50 5.07 -6.49
CA VAL A 20 -15.27 5.66 -7.03
C VAL A 20 -15.06 5.14 -8.46
N SER A 21 -14.77 6.06 -9.38
CA SER A 21 -14.58 5.71 -10.79
C SER A 21 -13.35 4.81 -10.99
N PRO A 22 -13.35 3.94 -12.02
CA PRO A 22 -12.23 3.04 -12.27
C PRO A 22 -10.87 3.75 -12.41
N ASN A 23 -10.84 4.92 -13.07
CA ASN A 23 -9.62 5.69 -13.27
C ASN A 23 -9.03 6.19 -11.94
N ILE A 24 -9.89 6.66 -11.02
CA ILE A 24 -9.43 7.09 -9.69
C ILE A 24 -8.99 5.89 -8.86
N LYS A 25 -9.68 4.74 -8.95
CA LYS A 25 -9.22 3.50 -8.30
C LYS A 25 -7.84 3.08 -8.82
N ALA A 26 -7.60 3.18 -10.12
CA ALA A 26 -6.28 2.87 -10.70
C ALA A 26 -5.21 3.83 -10.17
N ALA A 27 -5.47 5.15 -10.18
CA ALA A 27 -4.54 6.13 -9.63
C ALA A 27 -4.22 5.87 -8.13
N LEU A 28 -5.24 5.58 -7.32
CA LEU A 28 -5.05 5.29 -5.88
C LEU A 28 -4.22 4.02 -5.60
N ARG A 29 -4.17 3.06 -6.53
CA ARG A 29 -3.32 1.86 -6.41
C ARG A 29 -1.86 2.17 -6.64
N GLU A 30 -1.59 3.08 -7.57
CA GLU A 30 -0.22 3.44 -7.98
C GLU A 30 0.42 4.50 -7.08
N GLU A 31 -0.39 5.31 -6.40
CA GLU A 31 0.11 6.37 -5.52
C GLU A 31 0.48 5.88 -4.12
N PRO A 32 1.58 6.39 -3.53
CA PRO A 32 1.88 6.17 -2.13
C PRO A 32 0.81 6.78 -1.22
N CYS A 33 -0.03 5.93 -0.62
CA CYS A 33 -1.20 6.38 0.14
C CYS A 33 -1.36 5.71 1.51
N VAL A 34 -0.47 4.79 1.89
CA VAL A 34 -0.51 4.11 3.19
C VAL A 34 0.59 4.62 4.12
N PRO A 35 0.27 5.16 5.31
CA PRO A 35 1.28 5.71 6.19
C PRO A 35 2.05 4.63 6.96
N ILE A 36 3.37 4.68 6.83
CA ILE A 36 4.35 3.85 7.52
C ILE A 36 5.40 4.76 8.14
N GLY A 37 5.38 4.90 9.47
CA GLY A 37 6.22 5.85 10.17
C GLY A 37 5.97 7.28 9.71
N MET A 38 6.97 7.90 9.06
CA MET A 38 6.90 9.28 8.55
C MET A 38 6.66 9.36 7.03
N SER A 39 6.48 8.22 6.36
CA SER A 39 6.38 8.14 4.90
C SER A 39 5.04 7.54 4.47
N LEU A 40 4.61 7.84 3.25
CA LEU A 40 3.55 7.12 2.57
C LEU A 40 4.16 6.09 1.62
N VAL A 41 3.57 4.91 1.56
CA VAL A 41 3.99 3.81 0.69
C VAL A 41 2.83 3.32 -0.17
N LYS A 42 3.14 2.79 -1.35
CA LYS A 42 2.16 2.16 -2.23
C LYS A 42 1.56 0.93 -1.55
N ALA A 43 0.26 0.73 -1.70
CA ALA A 43 -0.44 -0.42 -1.11
C ALA A 43 0.11 -1.78 -1.58
N SER A 44 0.61 -1.86 -2.82
CA SER A 44 1.27 -3.05 -3.39
C SER A 44 2.51 -3.52 -2.63
N ARG A 45 3.13 -2.66 -1.81
CA ARG A 45 4.28 -2.98 -0.95
C ARG A 45 3.89 -3.43 0.46
N LEU A 46 2.59 -3.53 0.76
CA LEU A 46 2.09 -3.96 2.07
C LEU A 46 1.52 -5.38 2.05
N TYR A 47 1.77 -6.07 3.15
CA TYR A 47 1.36 -7.45 3.36
C TYR A 47 0.73 -7.64 4.74
N PHE A 48 -0.35 -8.41 4.86
CA PHE A 48 -0.96 -8.69 6.17
C PHE A 48 -0.11 -9.61 7.04
N ARG A 49 0.77 -10.42 6.42
CA ARG A 49 1.71 -11.29 7.09
C ARG A 49 3.04 -11.28 6.36
N MET A 50 4.12 -10.93 7.06
CA MET A 50 5.48 -11.09 6.57
C MET A 50 6.30 -11.97 7.51
N SER A 51 7.05 -12.92 6.94
CA SER A 51 7.98 -13.76 7.71
C SER A 51 9.27 -13.03 8.06
N GLN A 52 9.69 -12.08 7.23
CA GLN A 52 10.93 -11.32 7.38
C GLN A 52 10.68 -9.84 7.09
N PRO A 53 11.19 -8.91 7.90
CA PRO A 53 11.12 -7.49 7.61
C PRO A 53 12.03 -7.14 6.43
N LEU A 54 11.52 -6.36 5.48
CA LEU A 54 12.25 -5.91 4.28
C LEU A 54 12.17 -4.39 4.12
N ALA A 55 12.13 -3.68 5.25
CA ALA A 55 12.22 -2.23 5.24
C ALA A 55 13.54 -1.79 4.56
N PRO A 56 13.54 -0.71 3.76
CA PRO A 56 12.44 0.24 3.53
C PRO A 56 11.51 -0.11 2.34
N PHE A 57 11.52 -1.35 1.85
CA PHE A 57 10.91 -1.69 0.57
C PHE A 57 9.55 -2.41 0.68
N MET A 58 9.40 -3.33 1.63
CA MET A 58 8.14 -4.04 1.89
C MET A 58 7.81 -4.01 3.37
N PHE A 59 6.52 -3.91 3.69
CA PHE A 59 6.05 -3.68 5.04
C PHE A 59 4.87 -4.58 5.40
N GLU A 60 4.78 -4.94 6.68
CA GLU A 60 3.55 -5.49 7.21
C GLU A 60 2.51 -4.36 7.39
N VAL A 61 1.24 -4.64 7.12
CA VAL A 61 0.14 -3.70 7.34
C VAL A 61 0.13 -3.27 8.82
N PRO A 62 0.18 -1.96 9.13
CA PRO A 62 0.13 -1.50 10.50
C PRO A 62 -1.17 -1.94 11.17
N ARG A 63 -1.07 -2.48 12.39
CA ARG A 63 -2.24 -2.95 13.16
C ARG A 63 -3.32 -1.90 13.33
N ALA A 64 -2.94 -0.62 13.37
CA ALA A 64 -3.88 0.50 13.45
C ALA A 64 -4.84 0.58 12.25
N PHE A 65 -4.49 0.01 11.10
CA PHE A 65 -5.33 -0.04 9.90
C PHE A 65 -5.96 -1.41 9.65
N GLY A 66 -5.90 -2.33 10.63
CA GLY A 66 -6.40 -3.70 10.48
C GLY A 66 -7.90 -3.76 10.19
N SER A 67 -8.68 -2.78 10.64
CA SER A 67 -10.13 -2.68 10.35
C SER A 67 -10.43 -2.29 8.90
N GLN A 68 -9.45 -1.80 8.14
CA GLN A 68 -9.59 -1.37 6.75
C GLN A 68 -9.03 -2.40 5.76
N ASP A 69 -9.01 -3.68 6.15
CA ASP A 69 -8.52 -4.81 5.34
C ASP A 69 -9.12 -4.85 3.91
N ARG A 70 -10.44 -4.63 3.79
CA ARG A 70 -11.14 -4.60 2.50
C ARG A 70 -10.55 -3.54 1.56
N LEU A 71 -10.49 -2.29 2.03
CA LEU A 71 -9.96 -1.17 1.25
C LEU A 71 -8.48 -1.38 0.92
N LEU A 72 -7.66 -1.79 1.89
CA LEU A 72 -6.22 -1.98 1.67
C LEU A 72 -5.96 -3.07 0.61
N LYS A 73 -6.73 -4.16 0.61
CA LYS A 73 -6.69 -5.16 -0.48
C LYS A 73 -7.13 -4.58 -1.82
N ALA A 74 -8.18 -3.76 -1.82
CA ALA A 74 -8.66 -3.11 -3.03
C ALA A 74 -7.64 -2.12 -3.63
N LEU A 75 -6.81 -1.51 -2.77
CA LEU A 75 -5.68 -0.65 -3.12
C LEU A 75 -4.43 -1.44 -3.54
N GLY A 76 -4.33 -2.73 -3.21
CA GLY A 76 -3.24 -3.60 -3.69
C GLY A 76 -2.45 -4.33 -2.59
N ALA A 77 -2.80 -4.17 -1.32
CA ALA A 77 -2.18 -4.93 -0.24
C ALA A 77 -2.46 -6.44 -0.39
N LYS A 78 -1.44 -7.26 -0.15
CA LYS A 78 -1.47 -8.71 -0.39
C LYS A 78 -1.43 -9.47 0.94
N GLN A 79 -1.74 -10.76 0.94
CA GLN A 79 -1.72 -11.56 2.18
C GLN A 79 -0.30 -11.83 2.67
N THR A 80 0.52 -12.39 1.78
CA THR A 80 1.92 -12.73 2.02
C THR A 80 2.72 -12.44 0.75
N PRO A 81 4.01 -12.05 0.86
CA PRO A 81 4.86 -11.86 -0.31
C PRO A 81 5.00 -13.13 -1.15
N THR A 82 4.96 -12.97 -2.46
CA THR A 82 5.24 -13.99 -3.47
C THR A 82 6.52 -13.62 -4.24
N ILE A 83 7.12 -14.59 -4.93
CA ILE A 83 8.33 -14.35 -5.77
C ILE A 83 8.07 -13.23 -6.79
N GLN A 84 6.87 -13.22 -7.38
CA GLN A 84 6.47 -12.20 -8.34
C GLN A 84 6.51 -10.79 -7.73
N ASP A 85 6.10 -10.65 -6.46
CA ASP A 85 6.12 -9.36 -5.78
C ASP A 85 7.54 -8.83 -5.56
N TYR A 86 8.51 -9.73 -5.35
CA TYR A 86 9.92 -9.36 -5.29
C TYR A 86 10.45 -8.90 -6.65
N SER A 87 10.06 -9.59 -7.73
CA SER A 87 10.42 -9.17 -9.09
C SER A 87 9.84 -7.80 -9.42
N GLU A 88 8.56 -7.57 -9.12
CA GLU A 88 7.88 -6.27 -9.29
C GLU A 88 8.58 -5.17 -8.50
N LEU A 89 8.93 -5.42 -7.23
CA LEU A 89 9.68 -4.47 -6.43
C LEU A 89 11.02 -4.09 -7.09
N LEU A 90 11.78 -5.07 -7.61
CA LEU A 90 13.06 -4.79 -8.24
C LEU A 90 12.91 -3.97 -9.52
N THR A 91 11.86 -4.21 -10.31
CA THR A 91 11.51 -3.40 -11.47
C THR A 91 11.14 -1.97 -11.05
N ASP A 92 10.27 -1.82 -10.05
CA ASP A 92 9.91 -0.52 -9.48
C ASP A 92 11.14 0.28 -9.03
N LEU A 93 12.06 -0.37 -8.31
CA LEU A 93 13.27 0.29 -7.81
C LEU A 93 14.23 0.70 -8.93
N HIS A 94 14.36 -0.13 -9.97
CA HIS A 94 15.12 0.22 -11.15
C HIS A 94 14.56 1.50 -11.81
N ASP A 95 13.24 1.57 -11.95
CA ASP A 95 12.57 2.70 -12.59
C ASP A 95 12.61 3.96 -11.70
N GLU A 96 12.53 3.80 -10.37
CA GLU A 96 12.63 4.89 -9.39
C GLU A 96 14.04 5.47 -9.26
N CYS A 97 15.08 4.62 -9.33
CA CYS A 97 16.47 5.06 -9.24
C CYS A 97 17.00 5.65 -10.56
N GLY A 98 16.40 5.29 -11.70
CA GLY A 98 16.86 5.68 -13.03
C GLY A 98 18.24 5.10 -13.40
N PRO A 99 18.65 5.18 -14.67
CA PRO A 99 20.04 4.89 -15.04
C PRO A 99 20.97 5.89 -14.32
N GLU A 100 22.15 5.42 -13.87
CA GLU A 100 23.21 6.32 -13.37
C GLU A 100 23.47 7.44 -14.40
N PRO A 101 23.70 8.70 -13.95
CA PRO A 101 23.98 9.83 -14.84
C PRO A 101 25.26 9.65 -15.66
#